data_AF-A0A379XKP4-F1
#
_entry.id   AF-A0A379XKP4-F1
#
_cell.length_a   1.000
_cell.length_b   1.000
_cell.length_c   1.000
_cell.angle_alpha   90.00
_cell.angle_beta   90.00
_cell.angle_gamma   90.00
#
_symmetry.space_group_name_H-M   'P 1'
#
loop_
_entity.id
_entity.type
_entity.pdbx_description
1 polymer ?
#
loop_
_entity_poly.entity_id
_entity_poly.type
_entity_poly.pdbx_seq_one_letter_code
_entity_poly.pdbx_strand_id
1 'polypeptide(L)'
;MNWMQALRYIAAKGHQKAIIVYQDTLQTGKYDPVLKSTVWSDYKNEKLTDTTSLRYLVRFILVDVATGEWATWSPVNYESRVIFPQTGKKDTSTTEVTATEQQITQLKQRTYAAIVKDMVNRYQ
;
A
#
# COMPACT_ATOMS: atom_id res chain seq x y z
N MET A 1 -8.40 19.03 18.50
CA MET A 1 -7.50 17.98 19.05
C MET A 1 -6.90 17.23 17.87
N ASN A 2 -5.58 17.13 17.77
CA ASN A 2 -4.90 16.43 16.68
C ASN A 2 -5.10 14.90 16.85
N TRP A 3 -5.32 14.16 15.76
CA TRP A 3 -5.58 12.72 15.78
C TRP A 3 -4.47 11.94 16.52
N MET A 4 -3.21 12.35 16.38
CA MET A 4 -2.08 11.73 17.11
C MET A 4 -2.19 11.93 18.63
N GLN A 5 -2.64 13.11 19.07
CA GLN A 5 -2.83 13.38 20.51
C GLN A 5 -3.98 12.53 21.08
N ALA A 6 -5.05 12.34 20.30
CA ALA A 6 -6.16 11.48 20.69
C ALA A 6 -5.74 10.01 20.81
N LEU A 7 -5.01 9.48 19.83
CA LEU A 7 -4.49 8.11 19.89
C LEU A 7 -3.54 7.90 21.08
N ARG A 8 -2.60 8.83 21.29
CA ARG A 8 -1.70 8.78 22.47
C ARG A 8 -2.46 8.78 23.78
N TYR A 9 -3.47 9.63 23.93
CA TYR A 9 -4.28 9.69 25.13
C TYR A 9 -4.99 8.36 25.44
N ILE A 10 -5.60 7.75 24.42
CA ILE A 10 -6.27 6.44 24.56
C ILE A 10 -5.26 5.36 24.92
N ALA A 11 -4.10 5.33 24.26
CA ALA A 11 -3.06 4.36 24.53
C ALA A 11 -2.49 4.49 25.96
N ALA A 12 -2.30 5.72 26.44
CA ALA A 12 -1.87 5.99 27.81
C ALA A 12 -2.87 5.46 28.84
N LYS A 13 -4.18 5.67 28.60
CA LYS A 13 -5.26 5.10 29.43
C LYS A 13 -5.27 3.57 29.41
N GLY A 14 -4.94 2.98 28.27
CA GLY A 14 -4.78 1.54 28.12
C GLY A 14 -3.44 0.99 28.62
N HIS A 15 -2.61 1.82 29.30
CA HIS A 15 -1.27 1.47 29.78
C HIS A 15 -0.34 0.91 28.69
N GLN A 16 -0.55 1.31 27.44
CA GLN A 16 0.31 0.93 26.32
C GLN A 16 1.56 1.80 26.30
N LYS A 17 2.72 1.19 26.03
CA LYS A 17 4.00 1.90 25.96
C LYS A 17 4.21 2.58 24.61
N ALA A 18 3.69 1.99 23.54
CA ALA A 18 3.82 2.48 22.18
C ALA A 18 2.55 2.24 21.37
N ILE A 19 2.41 2.98 20.28
CA ILE A 19 1.36 2.81 19.26
C ILE A 19 2.04 2.59 17.94
N ILE A 20 1.54 1.65 17.14
CA ILE A 20 1.91 1.53 15.74
C ILE A 20 0.67 1.82 14.90
N VAL A 21 0.77 2.80 14.01
CA VAL A 21 -0.24 3.15 13.02
C VAL A 21 0.32 2.86 11.65
N TYR A 22 -0.49 2.38 10.71
CA TYR A 22 -0.11 2.26 9.31
C TYR A 22 -1.03 3.07 8.42
N GLN A 23 -0.47 3.57 7.32
CA GLN A 23 -1.19 4.16 6.23
C GLN A 23 -0.80 3.43 4.95
N ASP A 24 -1.79 3.02 4.18
CA ASP A 24 -1.61 2.36 2.90
C ASP A 24 -2.08 3.22 1.73
N THR A 25 -1.50 3.01 0.55
CA THR A 25 -1.92 3.67 -0.68
C THR A 25 -1.68 2.77 -1.88
N LEU A 26 -2.73 2.55 -2.67
CA LEU A 26 -2.63 1.90 -3.96
C LEU A 26 -2.36 2.96 -5.03
N GLN A 27 -1.34 2.75 -5.85
CA GLN A 27 -0.95 3.69 -6.89
C GLN A 27 -0.83 3.03 -8.25
N THR A 28 -1.16 3.80 -9.29
CA THR A 28 -0.89 3.49 -10.69
C THR A 28 0.36 4.20 -11.16
N GLY A 29 1.15 3.52 -11.97
CA GLY A 29 2.38 4.01 -12.56
C GLY A 29 2.29 4.00 -14.07
N LYS A 30 2.61 5.12 -14.72
CA LYS A 30 2.75 5.20 -16.18
C LYS A 30 4.18 5.59 -16.52
N TYR A 31 4.80 4.82 -17.41
CA TYR A 31 6.16 5.14 -17.86
C TYR A 31 6.13 6.37 -18.76
N ASP A 32 6.88 7.40 -18.37
CA ASP A 32 7.07 8.60 -19.17
C ASP A 32 8.39 8.44 -19.97
N PRO A 33 8.33 8.35 -21.32
CA PRO A 33 9.52 8.19 -22.14
C PRO A 33 10.41 9.44 -22.17
N VAL A 34 9.86 10.63 -21.90
CA VAL A 34 10.61 11.88 -21.84
C VAL A 34 11.43 11.93 -20.55
N LEU A 35 10.80 11.60 -19.41
CA LEU A 35 11.47 11.56 -18.10
C LEU A 35 12.29 10.28 -17.88
N LYS A 36 12.11 9.27 -18.76
CA LYS A 36 12.68 7.91 -18.62
C LYS A 36 12.39 7.30 -17.25
N SER A 37 11.21 7.61 -16.69
CA SER A 37 10.83 7.23 -15.34
C SER A 37 9.34 6.93 -15.26
N THR A 38 8.94 6.10 -14.29
CA THR A 38 7.53 5.86 -13.99
C THR A 38 6.97 6.99 -13.12
N VAL A 39 5.96 7.68 -13.63
CA VAL A 39 5.19 8.67 -12.88
C VAL A 39 4.08 7.94 -12.13
N TRP A 40 4.02 8.13 -10.82
CA TRP A 40 3.07 7.46 -9.93
C TRP A 40 1.98 8.40 -9.46
N SER A 41 0.74 7.91 -9.43
CA SER A 41 -0.43 8.62 -8.93
C SER A 41 -1.34 7.67 -8.15
N ASP A 42 -2.14 8.21 -7.23
CA ASP A 42 -3.10 7.42 -6.46
C ASP A 42 -4.13 6.77 -7.40
N TYR A 43 -4.44 5.51 -7.15
CA TYR A 43 -5.40 4.76 -7.93
C TYR A 43 -6.82 5.27 -7.69
N LYS A 44 -7.49 5.71 -8.75
CA LYS A 44 -8.83 6.31 -8.70
C LYS A 44 -9.94 5.40 -9.27
N ASN A 45 -9.78 4.08 -9.16
CA ASN A 45 -10.67 3.10 -9.80
C ASN A 45 -10.81 3.33 -11.32
N GLU A 46 -9.75 3.83 -11.94
CA GLU A 46 -9.69 4.08 -13.37
C GLU A 46 -9.42 2.77 -14.12
N LYS A 47 -9.87 2.69 -15.38
CA LYS A 47 -9.59 1.55 -16.23
C LYS A 47 -8.07 1.48 -16.48
N LEU A 48 -7.46 0.39 -16.02
CA LEU A 48 -6.03 0.15 -16.23
C LEU A 48 -5.78 -0.25 -17.68
N THR A 49 -4.60 0.07 -18.20
CA THR A 49 -4.11 -0.36 -19.52
C THR A 49 -2.92 -1.30 -19.35
N ASP A 50 -2.58 -2.09 -20.37
CA ASP A 50 -1.42 -3.00 -20.37
C ASP A 50 -0.08 -2.31 -20.06
N THR A 51 -0.01 -1.00 -20.31
CA THR A 51 1.18 -0.17 -20.06
C THR A 51 1.22 0.38 -18.63
N THR A 52 0.19 0.12 -17.83
CA THR A 52 0.08 0.63 -16.46
C THR A 52 0.72 -0.35 -15.49
N SER A 53 1.45 0.20 -14.51
CA SER A 53 1.98 -0.55 -13.37
C SER A 53 1.15 -0.24 -12.12
N LEU A 54 1.12 -1.16 -11.18
CA LEU A 54 0.50 -1.02 -9.88
C LEU A 54 1.57 -1.18 -8.80
N ARG A 55 1.44 -0.38 -7.74
CA ARG A 55 2.19 -0.61 -6.50
C ARG A 55 1.30 -0.35 -5.29
N TYR A 56 1.55 -1.10 -4.22
CA TYR A 56 0.85 -0.92 -2.96
C TYR A 56 1.89 -0.51 -1.91
N LEU A 57 1.75 0.71 -1.42
CA LEU A 57 2.68 1.32 -0.47
C LEU A 57 2.07 1.24 0.91
N VAL A 58 2.89 0.89 1.90
CA VAL A 58 2.52 0.98 3.32
C VAL A 58 3.59 1.75 4.07
N ARG A 59 3.17 2.67 4.92
CA ARG A 59 4.02 3.43 5.82
C ARG A 59 3.55 3.22 7.25
N PHE A 60 4.48 2.86 8.12
CA PHE A 60 4.25 2.77 9.54
C PHE A 60 4.72 4.03 10.25
N ILE A 61 4.03 4.35 11.34
CA ILE A 61 4.39 5.36 12.32
C ILE A 61 4.37 4.66 13.69
N LEU A 62 5.53 4.53 14.32
CA LEU A 62 5.68 4.14 15.72
C LEU A 62 5.66 5.41 16.55
N VAL A 63 4.88 5.43 17.62
CA VAL A 63 4.80 6.55 18.56
C VAL A 63 5.03 6.04 19.97
N ASP A 64 6.02 6.60 20.65
CA ASP A 64 6.20 6.39 22.09
C ASP A 64 5.13 7.18 22.86
N VAL A 65 4.41 6.49 23.74
CA VAL A 65 3.24 7.09 24.41
C VAL A 65 3.67 8.13 25.44
N ALA A 66 4.77 7.89 26.17
CA ALA A 66 5.24 8.73 27.25
C ALA A 66 5.82 10.06 26.75
N THR A 67 6.76 9.98 25.80
CA THR A 67 7.51 11.12 25.26
C THR A 67 6.77 11.78 24.09
N GLY A 68 6.10 10.99 23.25
CA GLY A 68 5.55 11.46 21.98
C GLY A 68 6.53 11.48 20.83
N GLU A 69 7.73 10.98 21.04
CA GLU A 69 8.65 10.73 19.95
C GLU A 69 8.04 9.72 18.97
N TRP A 70 8.35 9.89 17.70
CA TRP A 70 7.82 9.04 16.65
C TRP A 70 8.88 8.74 15.59
N ALA A 71 8.74 7.57 14.98
CA ALA A 71 9.59 7.12 13.89
C ALA A 71 8.71 6.56 12.76
N THR A 72 9.13 6.80 11.52
CA THR A 72 8.48 6.25 10.33
C THR A 72 9.37 5.23 9.64
N TRP A 73 8.74 4.20 9.09
CA TRP A 73 9.41 3.29 8.16
C TRP A 73 8.41 2.72 7.16
N SER A 74 8.94 2.17 6.07
CA SER A 74 8.19 1.43 5.07
C SER A 74 8.89 0.10 4.81
N PRO A 75 8.16 -1.00 4.69
CA PRO A 75 8.71 -2.27 4.27
C PRO A 75 9.04 -2.25 2.77
N VAL A 76 9.59 -3.35 2.27
CA VAL A 76 9.86 -3.51 0.83
C VAL A 76 8.57 -3.34 0.02
N ASN A 77 8.60 -2.44 -0.95
CA ASN A 77 7.48 -2.19 -1.86
C ASN A 77 7.46 -3.23 -2.98
N TYR A 78 6.28 -3.72 -3.33
CA TYR A 78 6.09 -4.53 -4.52
C TYR A 78 5.45 -3.70 -5.63
N GLU A 79 5.98 -3.88 -6.83
CA GLU A 79 5.44 -3.33 -8.06
C GLU A 79 5.03 -4.48 -8.97
N SER A 80 3.87 -4.36 -9.62
CA SER A 80 3.38 -5.32 -10.60
C SER A 80 2.98 -4.58 -11.86
N ARG A 81 3.40 -5.07 -13.02
CA ARG A 81 2.78 -4.65 -14.28
C ARG A 81 1.38 -5.25 -14.37
N VAL A 82 0.43 -4.49 -14.90
CA VAL A 82 -0.93 -4.99 -15.14
C VAL A 82 -0.88 -5.93 -16.34
N ILE A 83 -1.49 -7.11 -16.19
CA ILE A 83 -1.52 -8.12 -17.26
C ILE A 83 -2.97 -8.40 -17.61
N PHE A 84 -3.44 -7.99 -18.78
CA PHE A 84 -4.78 -8.39 -19.21
C PHE A 84 -4.74 -9.76 -19.91
N PRO A 85 -5.61 -10.71 -19.52
CA PRO A 85 -5.72 -11.97 -20.25
C PRO A 85 -6.21 -11.68 -21.66
N GLN A 86 -5.46 -12.14 -22.67
CA GLN A 86 -5.85 -12.03 -24.09
C GLN A 86 -6.99 -13.00 -24.39
N THR A 87 -8.23 -12.67 -24.02
CA THR A 87 -9.40 -13.47 -24.40
C THR A 87 -10.12 -12.83 -25.58
N GLY A 88 -10.20 -13.58 -26.68
CA GLY A 88 -10.90 -13.18 -27.90
C GLY A 88 -12.40 -12.96 -27.63
N LYS A 89 -12.87 -11.74 -27.94
CA LYS A 89 -14.26 -11.34 -28.23
C LYS A 89 -15.36 -12.22 -27.58
N LYS A 90 -15.70 -11.96 -26.32
CA LYS A 90 -17.08 -11.90 -25.77
C LYS A 90 -17.01 -11.49 -24.30
N ASP A 91 -17.78 -10.46 -23.95
CA ASP A 91 -17.95 -9.88 -22.60
C ASP A 91 -16.66 -9.45 -21.87
N THR A 92 -15.89 -8.59 -22.54
CA THR A 92 -14.57 -8.14 -22.09
C THR A 92 -14.56 -7.25 -20.84
N SER A 93 -15.61 -6.45 -20.58
CA SER A 93 -15.56 -5.48 -19.47
C SER A 93 -15.59 -6.13 -18.08
N THR A 94 -16.47 -7.10 -17.84
CA THR A 94 -16.59 -7.75 -16.52
C THR A 94 -15.37 -8.62 -16.20
N THR A 95 -14.81 -9.30 -17.22
CA THR A 95 -13.61 -10.14 -17.09
C THR A 95 -12.34 -9.32 -16.86
N GLU A 96 -12.20 -8.16 -17.50
CA GLU A 96 -11.07 -7.24 -17.27
C GLU A 96 -11.09 -6.65 -15.85
N VAL A 97 -12.27 -6.29 -15.34
CA VAL A 97 -12.43 -5.77 -13.97
C VAL A 97 -12.07 -6.83 -12.93
N THR A 98 -12.56 -8.07 -13.10
CA THR A 98 -12.22 -9.17 -12.18
C THR A 98 -10.73 -9.53 -12.22
N ALA A 99 -10.10 -9.53 -13.40
CA ALA A 99 -8.66 -9.76 -13.52
C ALA A 99 -7.83 -8.66 -12.82
N THR A 100 -8.27 -7.40 -12.93
CA THR A 100 -7.64 -6.27 -12.25
C THR A 100 -7.75 -6.38 -10.73
N GLU A 101 -8.94 -6.69 -10.22
CA GLU A 101 -9.16 -6.88 -8.78
C GLU A 101 -8.33 -8.05 -8.22
N GLN A 102 -8.19 -9.13 -8.98
CA GLN A 102 -7.34 -10.26 -8.61
C GLN A 102 -5.87 -9.83 -8.50
N GLN A 103 -5.37 -9.03 -9.45
CA GLN A 103 -3.99 -8.51 -9.40
C GLN A 103 -3.76 -7.58 -8.21
N ILE A 104 -4.71 -6.68 -7.93
CA ILE A 104 -4.66 -5.81 -6.75
C ILE A 104 -4.65 -6.65 -5.47
N THR A 105 -5.48 -7.69 -5.41
CA THR A 105 -5.55 -8.59 -4.24
C THR A 105 -4.23 -9.32 -4.01
N GLN A 106 -3.63 -9.88 -5.07
CA GLN A 106 -2.32 -10.55 -4.99
C GLN A 106 -1.21 -9.58 -4.59
N LEU A 107 -1.23 -8.35 -5.11
CA LEU A 107 -0.27 -7.30 -4.76
C LEU A 107 -0.36 -6.93 -3.26
N LYS A 108 -1.59 -6.76 -2.75
CA LYS A 108 -1.83 -6.54 -1.32
C LYS A 108 -1.33 -7.69 -0.47
N GLN A 109 -1.64 -8.94 -0.85
CA GLN A 109 -1.19 -10.13 -0.13
C GLN A 109 0.33 -10.22 -0.03
N ARG A 110 1.06 -9.99 -1.13
CA ARG A 110 2.53 -9.96 -1.13
C ARG A 110 3.07 -8.86 -0.22
N THR A 111 2.46 -7.67 -0.27
CA THR A 111 2.86 -6.54 0.57
C THR A 111 2.63 -6.86 2.05
N TYR A 112 1.49 -7.43 2.42
CA TYR A 112 1.22 -7.85 3.80
C TYR A 112 2.19 -8.93 4.28
N ALA A 113 2.58 -9.88 3.44
CA ALA A 113 3.58 -10.88 3.80
C ALA A 113 4.95 -10.22 4.10
N ALA A 114 5.38 -9.23 3.30
CA ALA A 114 6.60 -8.49 3.58
C ALA A 114 6.50 -7.60 4.82
N ILE A 115 5.33 -6.99 5.07
CA ILE A 115 5.05 -6.23 6.29
C ILE A 115 5.25 -7.10 7.52
N VAL A 116 4.63 -8.28 7.56
CA VAL A 116 4.73 -9.19 8.71
C VAL A 116 6.19 -9.60 8.92
N LYS A 117 6.90 -9.93 7.83
CA LYS A 117 8.33 -10.26 7.91
C LYS A 117 9.17 -9.10 8.45
N ASP A 118 8.94 -7.87 7.98
CA ASP A 118 9.65 -6.67 8.45
C ASP A 118 9.36 -6.39 9.93
N MET A 119 8.09 -6.46 10.34
CA MET A 119 7.69 -6.25 11.74
C MET A 119 8.31 -7.30 12.67
N VAL A 120 8.29 -8.57 12.29
CA VAL A 120 8.92 -9.65 13.04
C VAL A 120 10.42 -9.39 13.19
N ASN A 121 11.12 -9.12 12.09
CA ASN A 121 12.58 -8.87 12.12
C ASN A 121 12.98 -7.64 12.95
N ARG A 122 12.06 -6.68 13.13
CA ARG A 122 12.33 -5.45 13.87
C ARG A 122 12.16 -5.59 15.38
N TYR A 123 11.26 -6.46 15.83
CA TYR A 123 10.80 -6.51 17.22
C TYR A 123 10.87 -7.89 17.89
N GLN A 124 11.20 -8.95 17.14
CA GLN A 124 11.63 -10.25 17.70
C GLN A 124 13.15 -10.31 17.74
#